data_AF-A0A8T5HZ21-F1
#
_entry.id   AF-A0A8T5HZ21-F1
#
_cell.length_a   1.000
_cell.length_b   1.000
_cell.length_c   1.000
_cell.angle_alpha   90.00
_cell.angle_beta   90.00
_cell.angle_gamma   90.00
#
_symmetry.space_group_name_H-M   'P 1'
#
loop_
_entity.id
_entity.type
_entity.pdbx_description
1 polymer ?
#
loop_
_entity_poly.entity_id
_entity_poly.type
_entity_poly.pdbx_seq_one_letter_code
_entity_poly.pdbx_strand_id
1 'polypeptide(L)'
;MINLNLKCPKLAEFIGVLIGDGFIGSYGRTTKMIQITGHKINDKEYYYKHLEPLINNIFKTKTHIYEQKNCLRLTIYSKEIFETLKNQLNFPVGKKGQITIPKSLITTKECKLGLIKGIFDTDGSIHLQRNKYPVIAITTISKNLALQVQELLNEFDFGAYICKSKGEIQDAFRVTIFGKQKVLKWRELIGSSNPYHIKRINASVA
;
A
#
# COMPACT_ATOMS: atom_id res chain seq x y z
N MET A 1 -14.53 15.08 -12.50
CA MET A 1 -14.11 13.72 -12.11
C MET A 1 -13.04 13.37 -13.11
N ILE A 2 -11.88 12.94 -12.63
CA ILE A 2 -10.72 12.68 -13.47
C ILE A 2 -10.98 11.41 -14.27
N ASN A 3 -10.61 11.40 -15.54
CA ASN A 3 -10.58 10.16 -16.33
C ASN A 3 -9.30 9.38 -15.96
N LEU A 4 -9.44 8.35 -15.14
CA LEU A 4 -8.31 7.54 -14.70
C LEU A 4 -7.96 6.47 -15.75
N ASN A 5 -6.67 6.37 -16.10
CA ASN A 5 -6.18 5.20 -16.80
C ASN A 5 -6.06 4.01 -15.82
N LEU A 6 -7.11 3.17 -15.77
CA LEU A 6 -7.20 2.02 -14.87
C LEU A 6 -6.22 0.87 -15.21
N LYS A 7 -5.51 0.97 -16.34
CA LYS A 7 -4.41 0.08 -16.73
C LYS A 7 -3.04 0.67 -16.42
N CYS A 8 -2.97 1.76 -15.64
CA CYS A 8 -1.72 2.39 -15.24
C CYS A 8 -1.14 1.72 -13.98
N PRO A 9 0.06 1.12 -14.03
CA PRO A 9 0.69 0.50 -12.86
C PRO A 9 0.97 1.48 -11.71
N LYS A 10 1.29 2.73 -12.05
CA LYS A 10 1.50 3.81 -11.07
C LYS A 10 0.22 4.14 -10.30
N LEU A 11 -0.92 4.16 -10.98
CA LEU A 11 -2.22 4.34 -10.33
C LEU A 11 -2.50 3.18 -9.37
N ALA A 12 -2.25 1.94 -9.80
CA ALA A 12 -2.41 0.76 -8.97
C ALA A 12 -1.51 0.81 -7.72
N GLU A 13 -0.25 1.22 -7.87
CA GLU A 13 0.68 1.44 -6.75
C GLU A 13 0.17 2.50 -5.78
N PHE A 14 -0.24 3.67 -6.28
CA PHE A 14 -0.82 4.72 -5.44
C PHE A 14 -2.06 4.24 -4.67
N ILE A 15 -2.94 3.45 -5.31
CA ILE A 15 -4.11 2.90 -4.63
C ILE A 15 -3.71 1.87 -3.58
N GLY A 16 -2.67 1.07 -3.83
CA GLY A 16 -2.09 0.18 -2.82
C GLY A 16 -1.62 0.94 -1.57
N VAL A 17 -0.90 2.05 -1.76
CA VAL A 17 -0.48 2.94 -0.65
C VAL A 17 -1.70 3.54 0.07
N LEU A 18 -2.71 3.96 -0.70
CA LEU A 18 -3.92 4.54 -0.13
C LEU A 18 -4.71 3.50 0.70
N ILE A 19 -4.68 2.22 0.30
CA ILE A 19 -5.34 1.13 1.04
C ILE A 19 -4.77 1.03 2.45
N GLY A 20 -3.45 0.97 2.61
CA GLY A 20 -2.81 0.93 3.92
C GLY A 20 -2.88 2.27 4.65
N ASP A 21 -1.91 3.15 4.38
CA ASP A 21 -1.70 4.39 5.14
C ASP A 21 -2.53 5.60 4.69
N GLY A 22 -3.37 5.43 3.66
CA GLY A 22 -4.21 6.50 3.15
C GLY A 22 -5.30 6.99 4.11
N PHE A 23 -5.98 8.05 3.75
CA PHE A 23 -7.23 8.49 4.34
C PHE A 23 -7.89 9.45 3.36
N ILE A 24 -9.19 9.31 3.11
CA ILE A 24 -9.96 10.34 2.41
C ILE A 24 -11.02 10.88 3.35
N GLY A 25 -11.06 12.20 3.47
CA GLY A 25 -11.90 12.91 4.43
C GLY A 25 -12.62 14.09 3.80
N SER A 26 -13.80 14.39 4.34
CA SER A 26 -14.55 15.60 4.06
C SER A 26 -14.73 16.36 5.36
N TYR A 27 -14.22 17.59 5.43
CA TYR A 27 -14.34 18.46 6.59
C TYR A 27 -15.20 19.66 6.22
N GLY A 28 -16.33 19.81 6.89
CA GLY A 28 -17.37 20.77 6.49
C GLY A 28 -17.89 20.50 5.08
N ARG A 29 -18.44 21.54 4.44
CA ARG A 29 -19.06 21.43 3.10
C ARG A 29 -18.05 21.49 1.95
N THR A 30 -16.86 22.06 2.17
CA THR A 30 -15.96 22.45 1.08
C THR A 30 -14.63 21.70 1.08
N THR A 31 -14.10 21.32 2.25
CA THR A 31 -12.74 20.75 2.32
C THR A 31 -12.77 19.26 2.05
N LYS A 32 -12.26 18.87 0.89
CA LYS A 32 -11.95 17.48 0.54
C LYS A 32 -10.45 17.27 0.65
N MET A 33 -10.03 16.27 1.41
CA MET A 33 -8.61 15.95 1.57
C MET A 33 -8.35 14.47 1.38
N ILE A 34 -7.20 14.18 0.80
CA ILE A 34 -6.57 12.86 0.82
C ILE A 34 -5.28 13.01 1.63
N GLN A 35 -5.04 12.09 2.56
CA GLN A 35 -3.87 12.08 3.40
C GLN A 35 -3.19 10.71 3.34
N ILE A 36 -1.87 10.69 3.44
CA ILE A 36 -1.08 9.47 3.62
C ILE A 36 -0.09 9.77 4.75
N THR A 37 -0.04 8.92 5.76
CA THR A 37 0.79 9.13 6.95
C THR A 37 1.84 8.05 7.10
N GLY A 38 3.06 8.43 7.47
CA GLY A 38 4.18 7.50 7.56
C GLY A 38 5.13 7.89 8.68
N HIS A 39 6.09 7.03 8.98
CA HIS A 39 7.08 7.27 10.01
C HIS A 39 8.09 8.34 9.57
N LYS A 40 8.33 9.34 10.42
CA LYS A 40 9.13 10.53 10.05
C LYS A 40 10.53 10.24 9.51
N ILE A 41 11.20 9.22 10.05
CA ILE A 41 12.59 8.91 9.70
C ILE A 41 12.63 7.88 8.57
N ASN A 42 12.10 6.68 8.83
CA ASN A 42 12.11 5.56 7.89
C ASN A 42 11.48 5.88 6.52
N ASP A 43 10.40 6.67 6.49
CA ASP A 43 9.65 6.90 5.26
C ASP A 43 9.95 8.25 4.61
N LYS A 44 10.82 9.08 5.20
CA LYS A 44 11.12 10.42 4.67
C LYS A 44 11.55 10.38 3.22
N GLU A 45 12.54 9.55 2.91
CA GLU A 45 13.06 9.46 1.56
C GLU A 45 12.01 8.92 0.59
N TYR A 46 11.23 7.92 1.01
CA TYR A 46 10.12 7.37 0.24
C TYR A 46 9.07 8.45 -0.11
N TYR A 47 8.70 9.28 0.86
CA TYR A 47 7.67 10.31 0.68
C TYR A 47 8.11 11.38 -0.33
N TYR A 48 9.31 11.92 -0.18
CA TYR A 48 9.81 13.00 -1.02
C TYR A 48 10.29 12.52 -2.40
N LYS A 49 11.00 11.39 -2.47
CA LYS A 49 11.62 10.94 -3.72
C LYS A 49 10.76 10.02 -4.57
N HIS A 50 9.70 9.43 -3.99
CA HIS A 50 8.84 8.50 -4.71
C HIS A 50 7.37 8.87 -4.66
N LEU A 51 6.78 8.99 -3.46
CA LEU A 51 5.33 9.14 -3.31
C LEU A 51 4.80 10.47 -3.88
N GLU A 52 5.46 11.59 -3.59
CA GLU A 52 5.11 12.90 -4.17
C GLU A 52 5.25 12.90 -5.71
N PRO A 53 6.39 12.47 -6.30
CA PRO A 53 6.51 12.33 -7.76
C PRO A 53 5.49 11.38 -8.39
N LEU A 54 5.15 10.27 -7.73
CA LEU A 54 4.13 9.32 -8.17
C LEU A 54 2.76 10.00 -8.27
N ILE A 55 2.34 10.70 -7.22
CA ILE A 55 1.06 11.41 -7.15
C ILE A 55 1.02 12.52 -8.20
N ASN A 56 2.08 13.31 -8.34
CA ASN A 56 2.16 14.35 -9.36
C ASN A 56 2.11 13.74 -10.78
N ASN A 57 2.72 12.57 -11.00
CA ASN A 57 2.67 11.90 -12.30
C ASN A 57 1.23 11.52 -12.71
N ILE A 58 0.46 10.98 -11.76
CA ILE A 58 -0.90 10.48 -11.97
C ILE A 58 -1.90 11.64 -12.10
N PHE A 59 -1.87 12.60 -11.17
CA PHE A 59 -2.92 13.60 -11.01
C PHE A 59 -2.51 15.01 -11.44
N LYS A 60 -1.24 15.24 -11.78
CA LYS A 60 -0.70 16.57 -12.12
C LYS A 60 -1.01 17.63 -11.04
N THR A 61 -0.98 17.21 -9.78
CA THR A 61 -1.31 18.04 -8.61
C THR A 61 -0.10 18.22 -7.72
N LYS A 62 -0.06 19.35 -7.00
CA LYS A 62 0.86 19.55 -5.90
C LYS A 62 0.39 18.78 -4.66
N THR A 63 1.35 18.28 -3.91
CA THR A 63 1.20 17.67 -2.59
C THR A 63 1.78 18.59 -1.52
N HIS A 64 1.33 18.43 -0.28
CA HIS A 64 1.88 19.12 0.88
C HIS A 64 2.37 18.09 1.89
N ILE A 65 3.67 18.06 2.17
CA ILE A 65 4.26 17.18 3.18
C ILE A 65 4.52 17.98 4.44
N TYR A 66 3.91 17.56 5.55
CA TYR A 66 4.10 18.13 6.87
C TYR A 66 4.88 17.15 7.75
N GLU A 67 5.96 17.62 8.36
CA GLU A 67 6.66 16.85 9.39
C GLU A 67 6.10 17.20 10.78
N GLN A 68 5.69 16.19 11.53
CA GLN A 68 5.35 16.31 12.95
C GLN A 68 6.44 15.63 13.80
N LYS A 69 6.18 15.35 15.08
CA LYS A 69 7.21 14.78 15.97
C LYS A 69 7.75 13.45 15.44
N ASN A 70 6.87 12.47 15.18
CA ASN A 70 7.22 11.12 14.71
C ASN A 70 6.52 10.71 13.40
N CYS A 71 5.76 11.62 12.79
CA CYS A 71 4.90 11.33 11.65
C CYS A 71 5.20 12.29 10.49
N LEU A 72 5.23 11.76 9.27
CA LEU A 72 5.09 12.52 8.03
C LEU A 72 3.65 12.44 7.58
N ARG A 73 3.10 13.57 7.15
CA ARG A 73 1.76 13.62 6.59
C ARG A 73 1.80 14.29 5.23
N LEU A 74 1.62 13.50 4.19
CA LEU A 74 1.39 13.99 2.83
C LEU A 74 -0.10 14.26 2.65
N THR A 75 -0.46 15.46 2.20
CA THR A 75 -1.84 15.89 2.01
C THR A 75 -2.07 16.39 0.58
N ILE A 76 -3.18 15.99 -0.01
CA ILE A 76 -3.71 16.50 -1.29
C ILE A 76 -5.05 17.19 -1.00
N TYR A 77 -5.16 18.46 -1.38
CA TYR A 77 -6.41 19.21 -1.34
C TYR A 77 -7.00 19.29 -2.76
N SER A 78 -7.83 18.32 -3.12
CA SER A 78 -8.51 18.31 -4.41
C SER A 78 -9.88 17.65 -4.30
N LYS A 79 -10.93 18.45 -4.52
CA LYS A 79 -12.30 17.95 -4.63
C LYS A 79 -12.42 16.94 -5.78
N GLU A 80 -11.73 17.19 -6.88
CA GLU A 80 -11.85 16.33 -8.05
C GLU A 80 -11.23 14.95 -7.82
N ILE A 81 -10.01 14.89 -7.27
CA ILE A 81 -9.36 13.60 -6.94
C ILE A 81 -10.20 12.87 -5.89
N PHE A 82 -10.68 13.57 -4.87
CA PHE A 82 -11.54 13.00 -3.84
C PHE A 82 -12.80 12.34 -4.44
N GLU A 83 -13.57 13.06 -5.27
CA GLU A 83 -14.78 12.52 -5.89
C GLU A 83 -14.47 11.39 -6.87
N THR A 84 -13.30 11.42 -7.51
CA THR A 84 -12.83 10.33 -8.39
C THR A 84 -12.57 9.06 -7.58
N LEU A 85 -11.79 9.14 -6.49
CA LEU A 85 -11.51 8.00 -5.61
C LEU A 85 -12.79 7.45 -4.97
N LYS A 86 -13.66 8.34 -4.48
CA LYS A 86 -14.92 7.96 -3.86
C LYS A 86 -15.87 7.31 -4.86
N ASN A 87 -16.15 7.94 -6.00
CA ASN A 87 -17.25 7.53 -6.87
C ASN A 87 -16.82 6.53 -7.95
N GLN A 88 -15.60 6.63 -8.49
CA GLN A 88 -15.12 5.69 -9.52
C GLN A 88 -14.46 4.44 -8.93
N LEU A 89 -13.73 4.58 -7.83
CA LEU A 89 -13.03 3.46 -7.18
C LEU A 89 -13.73 2.95 -5.91
N ASN A 90 -14.88 3.54 -5.56
CA ASN A 90 -15.67 3.20 -4.38
C ASN A 90 -14.85 3.22 -3.08
N PHE A 91 -13.89 4.15 -2.97
CA PHE A 91 -13.03 4.24 -1.80
C PHE A 91 -13.81 4.81 -0.60
N PRO A 92 -13.70 4.18 0.60
CA PRO A 92 -14.49 4.62 1.76
C PRO A 92 -14.04 5.98 2.27
N VAL A 93 -15.02 6.83 2.63
CA VAL A 93 -14.76 8.13 3.27
C VAL A 93 -14.76 7.97 4.78
N GLY A 94 -13.70 8.41 5.45
CA GLY A 94 -13.54 8.24 6.90
C GLY A 94 -12.90 6.92 7.28
N LYS A 95 -13.50 6.19 8.22
CA LYS A 95 -12.93 4.94 8.77
C LYS A 95 -12.90 3.83 7.71
N LYS A 96 -11.74 3.19 7.55
CA LYS A 96 -11.52 2.05 6.64
C LYS A 96 -11.65 0.70 7.38
N GLY A 97 -12.87 0.25 7.67
CA GLY A 97 -13.06 -1.05 8.34
C GLY A 97 -12.94 -2.26 7.39
N GLN A 98 -13.68 -2.22 6.29
CA GLN A 98 -13.82 -3.32 5.33
C GLN A 98 -13.31 -2.90 3.95
N ILE A 99 -12.07 -2.39 3.90
CA ILE A 99 -11.48 -1.97 2.63
C ILE A 99 -11.18 -3.19 1.74
N THR A 100 -11.34 -2.98 0.43
CA THR A 100 -11.09 -3.99 -0.62
C THR A 100 -10.30 -3.35 -1.76
N ILE A 101 -9.55 -4.17 -2.50
CA ILE A 101 -8.91 -3.75 -3.75
C ILE A 101 -10.00 -3.56 -4.81
N PRO A 102 -10.08 -2.40 -5.49
CA PRO A 102 -11.00 -2.19 -6.60
C PRO A 102 -10.71 -3.17 -7.75
N LYS A 103 -11.70 -3.98 -8.14
CA LYS A 103 -11.56 -4.97 -9.23
C LYS A 103 -11.10 -4.33 -10.55
N SER A 104 -11.48 -3.08 -10.78
CA SER A 104 -11.11 -2.31 -11.98
C SER A 104 -9.60 -2.05 -12.12
N LEU A 105 -8.82 -2.23 -11.05
CA LEU A 105 -7.35 -2.11 -11.06
C LEU A 105 -6.66 -3.48 -11.16
N ILE A 106 -7.39 -4.59 -11.06
CA ILE A 106 -6.88 -5.96 -11.21
C ILE A 106 -6.96 -6.34 -12.70
N THR A 107 -6.22 -5.63 -13.55
CA THR A 107 -6.36 -5.74 -15.02
C THR A 107 -5.14 -6.39 -15.67
N THR A 108 -3.99 -5.72 -15.62
CA THR A 108 -2.73 -6.24 -16.18
C THR A 108 -1.82 -6.79 -15.09
N LYS A 109 -0.81 -7.60 -15.49
CA LYS A 109 0.24 -8.08 -14.60
C LYS A 109 0.91 -6.92 -13.86
N GLU A 110 1.25 -5.86 -14.57
CA GLU A 110 1.95 -4.69 -14.02
C GLU A 110 1.07 -3.93 -13.02
N CYS A 111 -0.24 -3.80 -13.28
CA CYS A 111 -1.17 -3.23 -12.32
C CYS A 111 -1.26 -4.06 -11.04
N LYS A 112 -1.35 -5.39 -11.15
CA LYS A 112 -1.37 -6.28 -9.97
C LYS A 112 -0.09 -6.14 -9.15
N LEU A 113 1.07 -6.15 -9.80
CA LEU A 113 2.36 -5.98 -9.14
C LEU A 113 2.50 -4.59 -8.50
N GLY A 114 2.04 -3.53 -9.16
CA GLY A 114 1.99 -2.18 -8.60
C GLY A 114 1.12 -2.10 -7.36
N LEU A 115 -0.10 -2.66 -7.40
CA LEU A 115 -1.02 -2.75 -6.26
C LEU A 115 -0.37 -3.44 -5.05
N ILE A 116 0.23 -4.62 -5.26
CA ILE A 116 0.88 -5.39 -4.21
C ILE A 116 2.06 -4.61 -3.62
N LYS A 117 2.87 -3.96 -4.47
CA LYS A 117 4.00 -3.12 -4.04
C LYS A 117 3.53 -1.97 -3.16
N GLY A 118 2.51 -1.24 -3.57
CA GLY A 118 1.97 -0.13 -2.79
C GLY A 118 1.42 -0.53 -1.42
N ILE A 119 0.72 -1.68 -1.35
CA ILE A 119 0.24 -2.25 -0.07
C ILE A 119 1.42 -2.69 0.80
N PHE A 120 2.45 -3.30 0.20
CA PHE A 120 3.63 -3.74 0.94
C PHE A 120 4.45 -2.57 1.47
N ASP A 121 4.57 -1.46 0.73
CA ASP A 121 5.31 -0.29 1.17
C ASP A 121 4.68 0.44 2.38
N THR A 122 3.45 0.09 2.75
CA THR A 122 2.73 0.61 3.93
C THR A 122 2.52 -0.46 5.00
N ASP A 123 1.78 -1.52 4.68
CA ASP A 123 1.34 -2.57 5.62
C ASP A 123 2.25 -3.80 5.61
N GLY A 124 3.31 -3.76 4.79
CA GLY A 124 4.24 -4.85 4.60
C GLY A 124 5.41 -4.83 5.57
N SER A 125 5.99 -6.00 5.77
CA SER A 125 7.19 -6.18 6.59
C SER A 125 8.01 -7.35 6.07
N ILE A 126 9.31 -7.28 6.36
CA ILE A 126 10.20 -8.41 6.18
C ILE A 126 11.04 -8.61 7.44
N HIS A 127 11.10 -9.85 7.89
CA HIS A 127 11.80 -10.26 9.10
C HIS A 127 12.36 -11.67 8.95
N LEU A 128 13.31 -12.01 9.81
CA LEU A 128 13.86 -13.35 9.93
C LEU A 128 13.22 -14.05 11.13
N GLN A 129 12.84 -15.31 10.96
CA GLN A 129 12.52 -16.19 12.08
C GLN A 129 13.80 -16.58 12.83
N ARG A 130 13.65 -17.25 13.99
CA ARG A 130 14.78 -17.67 14.86
C ARG A 130 15.90 -18.39 14.09
N ASN A 131 15.55 -19.21 13.10
CA ASN A 131 16.50 -19.96 12.28
C ASN A 131 17.01 -19.17 11.05
N LYS A 132 17.00 -17.83 11.11
CA LYS A 132 17.33 -16.92 9.99
C LYS A 132 16.49 -17.15 8.73
N TYR A 133 15.32 -17.75 8.88
CA TYR A 133 14.43 -18.05 7.76
C TYR A 133 13.59 -16.82 7.41
N PRO A 134 13.70 -16.25 6.19
CA PRO A 134 13.09 -14.97 5.88
C PRO A 134 11.59 -15.11 5.59
N VAL A 135 10.83 -14.13 6.06
CA VAL A 135 9.38 -14.06 5.93
C VAL A 135 8.97 -12.66 5.50
N ILE A 136 8.22 -12.59 4.40
CA ILE A 136 7.48 -11.40 4.00
C ILE A 136 6.08 -11.51 4.57
N ALA A 137 5.57 -10.42 5.15
CA ALA A 137 4.23 -10.39 5.71
C ALA A 137 3.54 -9.06 5.41
N ILE A 138 2.29 -9.13 4.94
CA ILE A 138 1.35 -7.99 4.87
C ILE A 138 0.29 -8.22 5.94
N THR A 139 0.07 -7.25 6.83
CA THR A 139 -0.91 -7.37 7.91
C THR A 139 -2.06 -6.39 7.73
N THR A 140 -3.29 -6.86 7.82
CA THR A 140 -4.49 -6.01 7.72
C THR A 140 -5.58 -6.50 8.65
N ILE A 141 -6.45 -5.59 9.08
CA ILE A 141 -7.67 -5.92 9.81
C ILE A 141 -8.83 -6.37 8.90
N SER A 142 -8.76 -6.08 7.60
CA SER A 142 -9.80 -6.44 6.64
C SER A 142 -9.57 -7.86 6.14
N LYS A 143 -10.45 -8.79 6.53
CA LYS A 143 -10.42 -10.18 6.03
C LYS A 143 -10.50 -10.24 4.50
N ASN A 144 -11.35 -9.39 3.92
CA ASN A 144 -11.53 -9.33 2.46
C ASN A 144 -10.24 -8.86 1.77
N LEU A 145 -9.57 -7.85 2.31
CA LEU A 145 -8.28 -7.42 1.76
C LEU A 145 -7.23 -8.53 1.85
N ALA A 146 -7.15 -9.24 2.98
CA ALA A 146 -6.20 -10.34 3.15
C ALA A 146 -6.42 -11.46 2.12
N LEU A 147 -7.68 -11.84 1.85
CA LEU A 147 -8.03 -12.82 0.82
C LEU A 147 -7.63 -12.33 -0.58
N GLN A 148 -7.96 -11.09 -0.94
CA GLN A 148 -7.59 -10.53 -2.25
C GLN A 148 -6.07 -10.45 -2.43
N VAL A 149 -5.32 -10.07 -1.39
CA VAL A 149 -3.85 -10.03 -1.44
C VAL A 149 -3.29 -11.45 -1.58
N GLN A 150 -3.82 -12.44 -0.86
CA GLN A 150 -3.41 -13.83 -1.01
C GLN A 150 -3.64 -14.35 -2.44
N GLU A 151 -4.84 -14.13 -3.00
CA GLU A 151 -5.19 -14.53 -4.37
C GLU A 151 -4.20 -13.92 -5.36
N LEU A 152 -3.99 -12.61 -5.29
CA LEU A 152 -3.06 -11.89 -6.17
C LEU A 152 -1.63 -12.43 -6.07
N LEU A 153 -1.15 -12.73 -4.86
CA LEU A 153 0.19 -13.30 -4.67
C LEU A 153 0.29 -14.73 -5.21
N ASN A 154 -0.77 -15.52 -5.11
CA ASN A 154 -0.78 -16.89 -5.58
C ASN A 154 -0.89 -17.00 -7.11
N GLU A 155 -1.44 -16.00 -7.80
CA GLU A 155 -1.31 -15.88 -9.26
C GLU A 155 0.15 -15.79 -9.73
N PHE A 156 1.06 -15.35 -8.86
CA PHE A 156 2.50 -15.28 -9.12
C PHE A 156 3.28 -16.38 -8.36
N ASP A 157 2.64 -17.50 -8.04
CA ASP A 157 3.22 -18.66 -7.36
C ASP A 157 3.98 -18.33 -6.06
N PHE A 158 3.56 -17.33 -5.28
CA PHE A 158 4.23 -17.06 -4.01
C PHE A 158 3.89 -18.08 -2.92
N GLY A 159 2.76 -18.79 -3.03
CA GLY A 159 2.32 -19.74 -2.01
C GLY A 159 1.96 -19.03 -0.70
N ALA A 160 1.29 -17.88 -0.80
CA ALA A 160 0.94 -17.03 0.31
C ALA A 160 -0.06 -17.70 1.25
N TYR A 161 0.20 -17.62 2.55
CA TYR A 161 -0.65 -18.19 3.61
C TYR A 161 -1.22 -17.10 4.51
N ILE A 162 -2.49 -17.22 4.91
CA ILE A 162 -3.14 -16.29 5.83
C ILE A 162 -3.12 -16.87 7.25
N CYS A 163 -2.44 -16.17 8.16
CA CYS A 163 -2.54 -16.39 9.60
C CYS A 163 -3.55 -15.41 10.19
N LYS A 164 -4.46 -15.90 11.04
CA LYS A 164 -5.29 -15.04 11.89
C LYS A 164 -4.58 -14.81 13.22
N SER A 165 -4.50 -13.56 13.67
CA SER A 165 -4.06 -13.19 15.01
C SER A 165 -5.21 -12.54 15.76
N LYS A 166 -5.47 -12.98 16.99
CA LYS A 166 -6.37 -12.27 17.89
C LYS A 166 -5.71 -10.96 18.33
N GLY A 167 -6.34 -9.84 18.06
CA GLY A 167 -5.96 -8.55 18.64
C GLY A 167 -6.83 -8.24 19.85
N GLU A 168 -6.42 -7.27 20.66
CA GLU A 168 -7.18 -6.84 21.84
C GLU A 168 -8.51 -6.17 21.46
N ILE A 169 -8.50 -5.39 20.37
CA ILE A 169 -9.67 -4.65 19.88
C ILE A 169 -10.36 -5.40 18.74
N GLN A 170 -9.57 -5.93 17.80
CA GLN A 170 -10.07 -6.65 16.64
C GLN A 170 -9.04 -7.65 16.12
N ASP A 171 -9.53 -8.70 15.47
CA ASP A 171 -8.67 -9.66 14.79
C ASP A 171 -7.89 -9.00 13.65
N ALA A 172 -6.65 -9.47 13.47
CA ALA A 172 -5.81 -9.11 12.34
C ALA A 172 -5.50 -10.35 11.48
N PHE A 173 -5.36 -10.13 10.20
CA PHE A 173 -5.03 -11.14 9.19
C PHE A 173 -3.67 -10.82 8.62
N ARG A 174 -2.75 -11.79 8.69
CA ARG A 174 -1.40 -11.66 8.19
C ARG A 174 -1.21 -12.59 7.00
N VAL A 175 -1.04 -12.02 5.82
CA VAL A 175 -0.68 -12.73 4.59
C VAL A 175 0.84 -12.89 4.59
N THR A 176 1.34 -14.13 4.56
CA THR A 176 2.75 -14.46 4.75
C THR A 176 3.31 -15.24 3.58
N ILE A 177 4.57 -14.97 3.24
CA ILE A 177 5.35 -15.69 2.24
C ILE A 177 6.65 -16.13 2.90
N PHE A 178 7.00 -17.40 2.73
CA PHE A 178 8.05 -18.08 3.45
C PHE A 178 9.23 -18.42 2.53
N GLY A 179 10.44 -18.12 2.98
CA GLY A 179 11.67 -18.72 2.48
C GLY A 179 12.46 -17.87 1.49
N LYS A 180 13.78 -18.09 1.49
CA LYS A 180 14.77 -17.29 0.75
C LYS A 180 14.46 -17.22 -0.76
N GLN A 181 14.07 -18.33 -1.37
CA GLN A 181 13.73 -18.37 -2.80
C GLN A 181 12.53 -17.49 -3.15
N LYS A 182 11.49 -17.47 -2.30
CA LYS A 182 10.31 -16.62 -2.51
C LYS A 182 10.63 -15.15 -2.26
N VAL A 183 11.49 -14.83 -1.30
CA VAL A 183 11.96 -13.46 -1.09
C VAL A 183 12.83 -12.96 -2.25
N LEU A 184 13.69 -13.81 -2.81
CA LEU A 184 14.42 -13.48 -4.03
C LEU A 184 13.46 -13.21 -5.19
N LYS A 185 12.45 -14.08 -5.41
CA LYS A 185 11.39 -13.85 -6.41
C LYS A 185 10.66 -12.53 -6.15
N TRP A 186 10.35 -12.21 -4.88
CA TRP A 186 9.71 -10.95 -4.51
C TRP A 186 10.59 -9.77 -4.90
N ARG A 187 11.88 -9.80 -4.57
CA ARG A 187 12.83 -8.73 -4.87
C ARG A 187 12.86 -8.40 -6.36
N GLU A 188 12.89 -9.41 -7.21
CA GLU A 188 12.96 -9.22 -8.66
C GLU A 188 11.60 -8.83 -9.29
N LEU A 189 10.50 -9.41 -8.82
CA LEU A 189 9.18 -9.26 -9.47
C LEU A 189 8.35 -8.09 -8.93
N ILE A 190 8.36 -7.87 -7.61
CA ILE A 190 7.56 -6.85 -6.93
C ILE A 190 8.47 -5.75 -6.39
N GLY A 191 9.47 -6.11 -5.60
CA GLY A 191 10.38 -5.16 -4.95
C GLY A 191 9.66 -4.29 -3.91
N SER A 192 10.13 -3.05 -3.80
CA SER A 192 9.60 -2.01 -2.93
C SER A 192 10.08 -0.65 -3.45
N SER A 193 9.27 0.38 -3.30
CA SER A 193 9.67 1.76 -3.59
C SER A 193 10.20 2.48 -2.34
N ASN A 194 10.02 1.91 -1.15
CA ASN A 194 10.48 2.46 0.12
C ASN A 194 11.92 1.98 0.45
N PRO A 195 12.91 2.89 0.53
CA PRO A 195 14.30 2.52 0.84
C PRO A 195 14.47 1.74 2.15
N TYR A 196 13.60 1.96 3.14
CA TYR A 196 13.60 1.20 4.39
C TYR A 196 13.35 -0.30 4.13
N HIS A 197 12.32 -0.61 3.34
CA HIS A 197 11.98 -1.99 3.00
C HIS A 197 13.00 -2.62 2.05
N ILE A 198 13.51 -1.87 1.07
CA ILE A 198 14.57 -2.33 0.15
C ILE A 198 15.80 -2.83 0.93
N LYS A 199 16.28 -2.05 1.90
CA LYS A 199 17.41 -2.44 2.75
C LYS A 199 17.16 -3.76 3.48
N ARG A 200 15.96 -3.95 4.02
CA ARG A 200 15.59 -5.16 4.77
C ARG A 200 15.39 -6.37 3.85
N ILE A 201 14.84 -6.18 2.65
CA ILE A 201 14.74 -7.23 1.63
C ILE A 201 16.13 -7.76 1.31
N ASN A 202 17.06 -6.87 0.98
CA ASN A 202 18.43 -7.26 0.65
C ASN A 202 19.14 -7.95 1.81
N ALA A 203 19.04 -7.41 3.03
CA ALA A 203 19.65 -8.00 4.22
C ALA A 203 19.09 -9.39 4.56
N SER A 204 17.83 -9.68 4.23
CA SER A 204 17.20 -10.97 4.55
C SER A 204 17.62 -12.14 3.65
N VAL A 205 18.25 -11.83 2.50
CA VAL A 205 18.68 -12.82 1.50
C VAL A 205 20.17 -12.76 1.19
N ALA A 206 20.92 -11.87 1.85
CA ALA A 206 22.37 -11.97 1.95
C ALA A 206 22.69 -13.31 2.64
#